data_AF-A0ABD0ZFR4-F1
#
_entry.id   AF-A0ABD0ZFR4-F1
#
_cell.length_a   1.000
_cell.length_b   1.000
_cell.length_c   1.000
_cell.angle_alpha   90.00
_cell.angle_beta   90.00
_cell.angle_gamma   90.00
#
_symmetry.space_group_name_H-M   'P 1'
#
loop_
_entity.id
_entity.type
_entity.pdbx_description
1 polymer ?
#
loop_
_entity_poly.entity_id
_entity_poly.type
_entity_poly.pdbx_seq_one_letter_code
_entity_poly.pdbx_strand_id
1 'polypeptide(L)' 'MLLGVDDQLSMTDKFNCRAKDLHEILMDEIRWKGFTQSNAKISRDVIGLISVFDGSVTGMNVELEQGKLIVHNIMH' A
#
# COMPACT_ATOMS: atom_id res chain seq x y z
N MET A 1 -6.23 22.37 24.96
CA MET A 1 -7.14 21.21 24.84
C MET A 1 -7.76 21.24 23.47
N LEU A 2 -7.20 20.48 22.53
CA LEU A 2 -7.94 19.84 21.44
C LEU A 2 -7.41 18.41 21.44
N LEU A 3 -8.36 17.48 21.56
CA LEU A 3 -8.16 16.12 21.99
C LEU A 3 -7.36 15.35 20.93
N GLY A 4 -6.32 14.65 21.38
CA GLY A 4 -5.71 13.59 20.59
C GLY A 4 -6.78 12.56 20.25
N VAL A 5 -6.87 12.23 18.97
CA VAL A 5 -7.57 11.06 18.48
C VAL A 5 -6.47 10.18 17.90
N ASP A 6 -5.86 9.39 18.76
CA ASP A 6 -4.88 8.37 18.37
C ASP A 6 -5.65 7.13 17.88
N ASP A 7 -6.48 7.29 16.85
CA ASP A 7 -7.21 6.17 16.24
C ASP A 7 -6.24 5.33 15.42
N GLN A 8 -5.48 4.48 16.11
CA GLN A 8 -4.61 3.50 15.51
C GLN A 8 -5.36 2.18 15.32
N LEU A 9 -5.64 1.83 14.07
CA LEU A 9 -6.08 0.48 13.71
C LEU A 9 -4.87 -0.37 13.31
N SER A 10 -4.72 -1.53 13.95
CA SER A 10 -3.68 -2.51 13.62
C SER A 10 -4.28 -3.86 13.25
N MET A 11 -3.77 -4.49 12.20
CA MET A 11 -4.12 -5.84 11.77
C MET A 11 -2.87 -6.72 11.65
N THR A 12 -3.01 -8.01 11.91
CA THR A 12 -1.92 -8.98 11.73
C THR A 12 -2.50 -10.27 11.17
N ASP A 13 -2.07 -10.61 9.96
CA ASP A 13 -2.50 -11.80 9.23
C ASP A 13 -1.30 -12.64 8.81
N LYS A 14 -1.50 -13.96 8.67
CA LYS A 14 -0.48 -14.90 8.19
C LYS A 14 -0.77 -15.32 6.76
N PHE A 15 0.21 -15.14 5.87
CA PHE A 15 0.17 -15.61 4.49
C PHE A 15 1.19 -16.74 4.30
N ASN A 16 0.75 -17.86 3.70
CA ASN A 16 1.62 -19.00 3.38
C ASN A 16 2.39 -18.76 2.07
N CYS A 17 3.25 -17.73 2.06
CA CYS A 17 4.13 -17.39 0.95
C CYS A 17 5.45 -16.80 1.47
N ARG A 18 6.42 -16.53 0.58
CA ARG A 18 7.65 -15.83 0.98
C ARG A 18 7.36 -14.33 1.07
N ALA A 19 7.98 -13.65 2.03
CA ALA A 19 7.80 -12.21 2.24
C ALA A 19 7.98 -11.38 0.95
N LYS A 20 8.99 -11.71 0.14
CA LYS A 20 9.23 -11.07 -1.16
C LYS A 20 8.08 -11.21 -2.16
N ASP A 21 7.37 -12.33 -2.15
CA ASP A 21 6.27 -12.58 -3.08
C ASP A 21 5.04 -11.74 -2.68
N LEU A 22 4.77 -11.63 -1.38
CA LEU A 22 3.71 -10.75 -0.85
C LEU A 22 4.02 -9.28 -1.14
N HIS A 23 5.25 -8.84 -0.84
CA HIS A 23 5.71 -7.50 -1.14
C HIS A 23 5.55 -7.18 -2.63
N GLU A 24 5.96 -8.09 -3.51
CA GLU A 24 5.88 -7.87 -4.96
C GLU A 24 4.43 -7.75 -5.44
N ILE A 25 3.52 -8.59 -4.95
CA ILE A 25 2.10 -8.52 -5.29
C ILE A 25 1.48 -7.19 -4.84
N LEU A 26 1.88 -6.69 -3.66
CA LEU A 26 1.38 -5.42 -3.13
C LEU A 26 1.92 -4.19 -3.88
N MET A 27 3.02 -4.32 -4.63
CA MET A 27 3.62 -3.24 -5.42
C MET A 27 3.39 -3.38 -6.93
N ASP A 28 2.51 -4.29 -7.36
CA ASP A 28 2.24 -4.59 -8.77
C ASP A 28 0.80 -4.20 -9.17
N GLU A 29 0.68 -3.24 -10.08
CA GLU A 29 -0.61 -2.71 -10.54
C GLU A 29 -1.51 -3.75 -11.24
N ILE A 30 -0.92 -4.73 -11.93
CA ILE A 30 -1.66 -5.79 -12.63
C ILE A 30 -2.26 -6.76 -11.60
N ARG A 31 -1.50 -7.08 -10.55
CA ARG A 31 -1.98 -7.92 -9.42
C ARG A 31 -3.06 -7.22 -8.62
N TRP A 32 -2.92 -5.91 -8.39
CA TRP A 32 -3.97 -5.10 -7.77
C TRP A 32 -5.28 -5.13 -8.57
N LYS A 33 -5.19 -4.99 -9.90
CA LYS A 33 -6.37 -5.11 -10.77
C LYS A 33 -7.01 -6.48 -10.68
N GLY A 34 -6.21 -7.55 -10.64
CA GLY A 34 -6.72 -8.91 -10.43
C GLY A 34 -7.43 -9.10 -9.07
N PHE A 35 -6.91 -8.50 -8.01
CA PHE A 35 -7.44 -8.63 -6.65
C PHE A 35 -8.72 -7.79 -6.42
N THR A 36 -8.72 -6.56 -6.91
CA THR A 36 -9.77 -5.56 -6.61
C THR A 36 -10.78 -5.37 -7.74
N GLN A 37 -10.50 -5.89 -8.93
CA GLN A 37 -11.25 -5.63 -10.17
C GLN A 37 -11.29 -4.14 -10.58
N SER A 38 -10.41 -3.31 -10.02
CA SER A 38 -10.31 -1.87 -10.27
C SER A 38 -8.93 -1.49 -10.80
N ASN A 39 -8.77 -0.33 -11.42
CA ASN A 39 -7.45 0.11 -11.88
C ASN A 39 -6.57 0.58 -10.71
N ALA A 40 -5.28 0.33 -10.85
CA ALA A 40 -4.24 0.80 -9.96
C ALA A 40 -3.08 1.40 -10.75
N LYS A 41 -2.33 2.30 -10.12
CA LYS A 41 -1.02 2.79 -10.53
C LYS A 41 -0.14 2.87 -9.30
N ILE A 42 1.00 2.21 -9.31
CA ILE A 42 1.89 2.13 -8.15
C ILE A 42 3.32 2.39 -8.60
N SER A 43 3.88 3.53 -8.19
CA SER A 43 5.31 3.78 -8.37
C SER A 43 6.15 2.87 -7.46
N ARG A 44 7.36 2.53 -7.91
CA ARG A 44 8.35 1.78 -7.13
C ARG A 44 9.43 2.67 -6.50
N ASP A 45 9.29 3.98 -6.63
CA ASP A 45 10.21 4.95 -6.07
C ASP A 45 9.66 5.52 -4.76
N VAL A 46 10.57 5.87 -3.83
CA VAL A 46 10.24 6.74 -2.69
C VAL A 46 9.84 8.12 -3.23
N ILE A 47 8.82 8.74 -2.66
CA ILE A 47 8.12 9.95 -3.20
C ILE A 47 7.29 9.64 -4.47
N GLY A 48 7.31 8.40 -4.95
CA GLY A 48 6.46 7.93 -6.02
C GLY A 48 4.98 7.88 -5.62
N LEU A 49 4.09 8.25 -6.54
CA LEU A 49 2.65 8.25 -6.32
C LEU A 49 2.05 6.84 -6.37
N ILE A 50 0.99 6.65 -5.59
CA ILE A 50 0.10 5.49 -5.67
C ILE A 50 -1.35 5.93 -5.87
N SER A 51 -2.11 5.10 -6.59
CA SER A 51 -3.54 5.25 -6.82
C SER A 51 -4.13 3.84 -6.96
N VAL A 52 -5.09 3.48 -6.12
CA VAL A 52 -5.79 2.17 -6.16
C VAL A 52 -7.31 2.41 -6.11
N PHE A 53 -8.12 1.38 -6.40
CA PHE A 53 -9.58 1.50 -6.44
C PHE A 53 -10.10 2.58 -7.41
N ASP A 54 -9.58 2.60 -8.64
CA ASP A 54 -9.89 3.60 -9.67
C ASP A 54 -9.61 5.05 -9.24
N GLY A 55 -8.66 5.23 -8.32
CA GLY A 55 -8.29 6.53 -7.77
C GLY A 55 -9.12 6.98 -6.57
N SER A 56 -9.95 6.09 -6.02
CA SER A 56 -10.67 6.36 -4.77
C SER A 56 -9.74 6.39 -3.57
N VAL A 57 -8.58 5.72 -3.63
CA VAL A 57 -7.52 5.82 -2.63
C VAL A 57 -6.22 6.20 -3.32
N THR A 58 -5.63 7.29 -2.89
CA THR A 58 -4.41 7.87 -3.44
C THR A 58 -3.40 8.19 -2.34
N GLY A 59 -2.13 8.23 -2.70
CA GLY A 59 -1.08 8.47 -1.74
C GLY A 59 0.30 8.53 -2.37
N MET A 60 1.31 8.40 -1.52
CA MET A 60 2.70 8.46 -1.91
C MET A 60 3.54 7.49 -1.07
N ASN A 61 4.53 6.86 -1.68
CA ASN A 61 5.52 6.06 -0.97
C ASN A 61 6.42 6.95 -0.12
N VAL A 62 6.52 6.65 1.17
CA VAL A 62 7.40 7.36 2.11
C VAL A 62 8.67 6.55 2.38
N GLU A 63 8.54 5.23 2.48
CA GLU A 63 9.65 4.32 2.71
C GLU A 63 9.37 2.98 2.02
N LEU A 64 10.40 2.43 1.38
CA LEU A 64 10.34 1.13 0.70
C LEU A 64 11.62 0.35 1.02
N GLU A 65 11.46 -0.82 1.64
CA GLU A 65 12.53 -1.81 1.77
C GLU A 65 12.11 -3.08 1.04
N GLN A 66 12.79 -3.37 -0.08
CA GLN A 66 12.36 -4.44 -0.98
C GLN A 66 12.26 -5.79 -0.26
N GLY A 67 11.06 -6.40 -0.32
CA GLY A 67 10.76 -7.69 0.30
C GLY A 67 10.54 -7.65 1.82
N LYS A 68 10.47 -6.45 2.42
CA LYS A 68 10.37 -6.28 3.87
C LYS A 68 9.33 -5.25 4.31
N LEU A 69 9.38 -4.02 3.79
CA LEU A 69 8.59 -2.90 4.30
C LEU A 69 8.04 -2.03 3.17
N ILE A 70 6.78 -1.63 3.31
CA ILE A 70 6.12 -0.64 2.46
C ILE A 70 5.43 0.35 3.39
N VAL A 71 5.73 1.64 3.25
CA VAL A 71 5.06 2.73 3.98
C VAL A 71 4.50 3.72 2.97
N HIS A 72 3.18 3.94 3.05
CA HIS A 72 2.48 4.95 2.27
C HIS A 72 1.95 6.06 3.18
N ASN A 73 1.98 7.29 2.68
CA ASN A 73 1.14 8.37 3.20
C ASN A 73 -0.10 8.49 2.32
N ILE A 74 -1.29 8.22 2.87
CA ILE A 74 -2.56 8.23 2.15
C ILE A 74 -3.15 9.65 2.21
N MET A 75 -3.64 10.18 1.09
CA MET A 75 -4.06 11.58 0.96
C MET A 75 -5.56 11.76 0.72
N HIS A 76 -6.22 10.81 0.05
CA HIS A 76 -7.66 10.80 -0.20
C HIS A 76 -8.10 9.38 -0.55
#